data_AF-A0A847Q4F3-F1
#
_entry.id   AF-A0A847Q4F3-F1
#
_cell.length_a   1.000
_cell.length_b   1.000
_cell.length_c   1.000
_cell.angle_alpha   90.00
_cell.angle_beta   90.00
_cell.angle_gamma   90.00
#
_symmetry.space_group_name_H-M   'P 1'
#
loop_
_entity.id
_entity.type
_entity.pdbx_description
1 polymer ?
#
loop_
_entity_poly.entity_id
_entity_poly.type
_entity_poly.pdbx_seq_one_letter_code
_entity_poly.pdbx_strand_id
1 'polypeptide(L)'
;MPPQGMTVPVFPSNFQNPWQVSRALLYLSTWSGGRQATVWIPQFASLRNHVREIGRSAAGARVEKLARALSLWPDTAEVSASLPSAGAAGLFAAALEEAPALLELGYPVGEGLDFVTRMPPPAANTRRTPAQIRSAMHHLGGDFGLFRMMMKVPDPHAPCLRAVFSVWPRYMPPGENQQLGLAFPGQAIPSVFSFRRDLRGYCLLAAYDLAQHLRVVEDIPSAFEGFEAFAGQEGMA
;
A
#
# COMPACT_ATOMS: atom_id res chain seq x y z
N MET A 1 17.79 1.57 -3.38
CA MET A 1 18.06 0.36 -2.57
C MET A 1 18.13 0.77 -1.11
N PRO A 2 17.42 0.10 -0.20
CA PRO A 2 17.62 0.35 1.23
C PRO A 2 19.07 -0.01 1.62
N PRO A 3 19.66 0.66 2.61
CA PRO A 3 20.99 0.30 3.10
C PRO A 3 20.99 -1.16 3.58
N GLN A 4 22.06 -1.89 3.23
CA GLN A 4 22.26 -3.28 3.60
C GLN A 4 22.22 -3.41 5.13
N GLY A 5 21.33 -4.25 5.66
CA GLY A 5 21.27 -4.62 7.08
C GLY A 5 20.03 -4.17 7.87
N MET A 6 19.14 -3.35 7.30
CA MET A 6 17.87 -3.01 7.97
C MET A 6 16.76 -3.93 7.45
N THR A 7 16.33 -4.87 8.29
CA THR A 7 15.13 -5.69 8.07
C THR A 7 13.91 -4.77 8.03
N VAL A 8 13.25 -4.67 6.87
CA VAL A 8 11.99 -3.95 6.78
C VAL A 8 10.94 -4.76 7.55
N PRO A 9 10.18 -4.17 8.49
CA PRO A 9 9.07 -4.84 9.17
C PRO A 9 8.15 -5.49 8.15
N VAL A 10 7.50 -6.61 8.46
CA VAL A 10 6.59 -7.26 7.51
C VAL A 10 5.15 -6.88 7.82
N PHE A 11 4.35 -6.66 6.79
CA PHE A 11 2.91 -6.43 6.94
C PHE A 11 2.24 -7.60 7.70
N PRO A 12 1.21 -7.37 8.54
CA PRO A 12 0.68 -8.39 9.45
C PRO A 12 -0.15 -9.52 8.81
N SER A 13 0.09 -9.84 7.53
CA SER A 13 -0.57 -10.92 6.79
C SER A 13 0.46 -11.82 6.12
N ASN A 14 0.21 -13.13 6.11
CA ASN A 14 1.02 -14.13 5.43
C ASN A 14 0.52 -14.34 3.99
N PHE A 15 0.84 -13.41 3.10
CA PHE A 15 0.40 -13.45 1.72
C PHE A 15 1.04 -14.60 0.94
N GLN A 16 0.25 -15.29 0.13
CA GLN A 16 0.68 -16.42 -0.69
C GLN A 16 0.88 -16.04 -2.16
N ASN A 17 0.30 -14.94 -2.62
CA ASN A 17 0.35 -14.51 -4.01
C ASN A 17 0.02 -13.02 -4.17
N PRO A 18 0.30 -12.41 -5.33
CA PRO A 18 -0.01 -11.01 -5.63
C PRO A 18 -1.47 -10.61 -5.43
N TRP A 19 -2.41 -11.51 -5.72
CA TRP A 19 -3.84 -11.25 -5.56
C TRP A 19 -4.19 -11.00 -4.09
N GLN A 20 -3.66 -11.78 -3.15
CA GLN A 20 -3.88 -11.57 -1.72
C GLN A 20 -3.33 -10.23 -1.24
N VAL A 21 -2.14 -9.83 -1.71
CA VAL A 21 -1.56 -8.52 -1.42
C VAL A 21 -2.49 -7.39 -1.90
N SER A 22 -3.07 -7.54 -3.08
CA SER A 22 -3.99 -6.54 -3.64
C SER A 22 -5.28 -6.36 -2.83
N ARG A 23 -5.71 -7.38 -2.08
CA ARG A 23 -6.85 -7.27 -1.17
C ARG A 23 -6.57 -6.26 -0.06
N ALA A 24 -5.34 -6.14 0.43
CA ALA A 24 -4.98 -5.13 1.42
C ALA A 24 -5.21 -3.70 0.88
N LEU A 25 -4.79 -3.43 -0.37
CA LEU A 25 -5.07 -2.15 -1.03
C LEU A 25 -6.57 -1.89 -1.19
N LEU A 26 -7.31 -2.90 -1.68
CA LEU A 26 -8.76 -2.79 -1.84
C LEU A 26 -9.46 -2.43 -0.53
N TYR A 27 -9.21 -3.21 0.52
CA TYR A 27 -9.92 -3.06 1.79
C TYR A 27 -9.48 -1.82 2.57
N LEU A 28 -8.22 -1.40 2.46
CA LEU A 28 -7.82 -0.13 3.05
C LEU A 28 -8.53 1.05 2.37
N SER A 29 -8.54 1.03 1.03
CA SER A 29 -9.15 2.11 0.25
C SER A 29 -10.66 2.19 0.50
N THR A 30 -11.37 1.07 0.52
CA THR A 30 -12.81 1.06 0.82
C THR A 30 -13.10 1.41 2.27
N TRP A 31 -12.22 1.06 3.22
CA TRP A 31 -12.37 1.46 4.61
C TRP A 31 -12.24 2.98 4.79
N SER A 32 -11.32 3.63 4.08
CA SER A 32 -11.09 5.07 4.21
C SER A 32 -12.07 5.93 3.39
N GLY A 33 -12.40 5.53 2.16
CA GLY A 33 -13.21 6.31 1.22
C GLY A 33 -14.62 5.78 0.95
N GLY A 34 -14.99 4.64 1.52
CA GLY A 34 -16.30 4.01 1.30
C GLY A 34 -16.52 3.58 -0.15
N ARG A 35 -17.78 3.68 -0.62
CA ARG A 35 -18.19 3.24 -1.97
C ARG A 35 -17.56 4.04 -3.11
N GLN A 36 -17.18 5.29 -2.85
CA GLN A 36 -16.56 6.19 -3.84
C GLN A 36 -15.04 6.24 -3.68
N ALA A 37 -14.45 5.29 -2.95
CA ALA A 37 -13.02 5.24 -2.73
C ALA A 37 -12.25 5.02 -4.04
N THR A 38 -11.33 5.94 -4.32
CA THR A 38 -10.41 5.87 -5.45
C THR A 38 -8.97 5.72 -4.96
N VAL A 39 -8.18 5.01 -5.75
CA VAL A 39 -6.73 4.91 -5.57
C VAL A 39 -6.06 5.73 -6.67
N TRP A 40 -5.17 6.62 -6.26
CA TRP A 40 -4.40 7.45 -7.18
C TRP A 40 -3.10 6.75 -7.58
N ILE A 41 -2.79 6.76 -8.88
CA ILE A 41 -1.63 6.11 -9.47
C ILE A 41 -0.83 7.19 -10.21
N PRO A 42 0.25 7.72 -9.60
CA PRO A 42 1.02 8.82 -10.17
C PRO A 42 1.67 8.45 -11.51
N GLN A 43 2.13 7.20 -11.65
CA GLN A 43 2.88 6.71 -12.81
C GLN A 43 1.97 6.12 -13.91
N PHE A 44 0.66 6.34 -13.87
CA PHE A 44 -0.28 5.60 -14.71
C PHE A 44 -0.03 5.77 -16.21
N ALA A 45 0.21 6.99 -16.69
CA ALA A 45 0.52 7.23 -18.11
C ALA A 45 1.86 6.61 -18.52
N SER A 46 2.89 6.74 -17.68
CA SER A 46 4.21 6.14 -17.91
C SER A 46 4.10 4.62 -18.01
N LEU A 47 3.46 3.97 -17.04
CA LEU A 47 3.20 2.53 -17.04
C LEU A 47 2.46 2.09 -18.31
N ARG A 48 1.40 2.81 -18.68
CA ARG A 48 0.63 2.50 -19.89
C ARG A 48 1.46 2.57 -21.15
N ASN A 49 2.27 3.62 -21.31
CA ASN A 49 3.10 3.81 -22.50
C ASN A 49 4.14 2.70 -22.63
N HIS A 50 4.84 2.36 -21.55
CA HIS A 50 5.83 1.28 -21.55
C HIS A 50 5.18 -0.08 -21.82
N VAL A 51 4.05 -0.41 -21.17
CA VAL A 51 3.35 -1.68 -21.41
C VAL A 51 2.87 -1.79 -22.87
N ARG A 52 2.40 -0.68 -23.46
CA ARG A 52 2.02 -0.65 -24.88
C ARG A 52 3.20 -0.84 -25.82
N GLU A 53 4.33 -0.22 -25.51
CA GLU A 53 5.55 -0.36 -26.30
C GLU A 53 6.08 -1.79 -26.24
N ILE A 54 6.20 -2.36 -25.04
CA ILE A 54 6.57 -3.76 -24.82
C ILE A 54 5.59 -4.70 -25.53
N GLY A 55 4.29 -4.40 -25.48
CA GLY A 55 3.23 -5.17 -26.12
C GLY A 55 3.35 -5.27 -27.66
N ARG A 56 4.08 -4.34 -28.32
CA ARG A 56 4.37 -4.41 -29.76
C ARG A 56 5.60 -5.25 -30.10
N SER A 57 6.34 -5.70 -29.09
CA SER A 57 7.53 -6.54 -29.25
C SER A 57 7.21 -8.03 -29.09
N ALA A 58 8.18 -8.89 -29.41
CA ALA A 58 8.10 -10.32 -29.14
C ALA A 58 7.97 -10.66 -27.63
N ALA A 59 8.30 -9.71 -26.73
CA ALA A 59 8.19 -9.87 -25.29
C ALA A 59 6.81 -9.49 -24.73
N GLY A 60 5.84 -9.08 -25.57
CA GLY A 60 4.53 -8.59 -25.14
C GLY A 60 3.75 -9.57 -24.26
N ALA A 61 3.93 -10.89 -24.46
CA ALA A 61 3.30 -11.93 -23.65
C ALA A 61 3.71 -11.89 -22.16
N ARG A 62 4.84 -11.27 -21.83
CA ARG A 62 5.35 -11.14 -20.45
C ARG A 62 4.66 -10.05 -19.63
N VAL A 63 3.91 -9.15 -20.29
CA VAL A 63 3.18 -8.03 -19.67
C VAL A 63 1.69 -8.05 -20.02
N GLU A 64 1.16 -9.22 -20.38
CA GLU A 64 -0.19 -9.37 -20.91
C GLU A 64 -1.26 -9.06 -19.86
N LYS A 65 -1.04 -9.40 -18.59
CA LYS A 65 -2.00 -9.14 -17.51
C LYS A 65 -2.09 -7.64 -17.23
N LEU A 66 -0.96 -6.94 -17.19
CA LEU A 66 -0.93 -5.49 -17.10
C LEU A 66 -1.61 -4.85 -18.30
N ALA A 67 -1.32 -5.30 -19.51
CA ALA A 67 -1.95 -4.77 -20.72
C ALA A 67 -3.47 -4.92 -20.68
N ARG A 68 -3.99 -6.09 -20.26
CA ARG A 68 -5.42 -6.34 -20.04
C ARG A 68 -6.01 -5.47 -18.93
N ALA A 69 -5.30 -5.29 -17.81
CA ALA A 69 -5.79 -4.45 -16.71
C ALA A 69 -5.83 -2.96 -17.10
N LEU A 70 -4.87 -2.49 -17.90
CA LEU A 70 -4.77 -1.12 -18.37
C LEU A 70 -5.78 -0.79 -19.48
N SER A 71 -6.15 -1.78 -20.31
CA SER A 71 -7.09 -1.60 -21.43
C SER A 71 -8.53 -1.35 -20.98
N LEU A 72 -8.86 -1.68 -19.73
CA LEU A 72 -10.17 -1.38 -19.12
C LEU A 72 -10.40 0.11 -18.87
N TRP A 73 -9.34 0.93 -18.96
CA TRP A 73 -9.40 2.33 -18.59
C TRP A 73 -9.22 3.22 -19.82
N PRO A 74 -9.99 4.32 -19.91
CA PRO A 74 -9.95 5.21 -21.05
C PRO A 74 -8.54 5.81 -21.24
N ASP A 75 -8.24 6.13 -22.49
CA ASP A 75 -7.01 6.78 -22.89
C ASP A 75 -7.11 8.29 -22.63
N THR A 76 -7.11 8.67 -21.35
CA THR A 76 -7.03 10.07 -20.95
C THR A 76 -5.59 10.57 -21.10
N ALA A 77 -5.43 11.80 -21.57
CA ALA A 77 -4.12 12.47 -21.70
C ALA A 77 -3.49 12.86 -20.34
N GLU A 78 -4.04 12.35 -19.23
CA GLU A 78 -3.59 12.68 -17.88
C GLU A 78 -2.33 11.89 -17.52
N VAL A 79 -1.37 12.56 -16.87
CA VAL A 79 -0.11 11.95 -16.42
C VAL A 79 -0.34 10.88 -15.35
N SER A 80 -1.42 11.03 -14.57
CA SER A 80 -1.82 10.13 -13.48
C SER A 80 -3.28 9.74 -13.61
N ALA A 81 -3.72 8.69 -12.90
CA ALA A 81 -5.13 8.32 -12.86
C ALA A 81 -5.63 8.06 -11.43
N SER A 82 -6.92 8.29 -11.22
CA SER A 82 -7.65 7.87 -10.02
C SER A 82 -8.63 6.77 -10.41
N LEU A 83 -8.37 5.55 -9.97
CA LEU A 83 -9.18 4.38 -10.32
C LEU A 83 -10.08 3.98 -9.14
N PRO A 84 -11.29 3.43 -9.40
CA PRO A 84 -12.06 2.73 -8.38
C PRO A 84 -11.22 1.66 -7.69
N SER A 85 -11.42 1.48 -6.38
CA SER A 85 -10.56 0.61 -5.55
C SER A 85 -10.40 -0.82 -6.09
N ALA A 86 -11.46 -1.43 -6.64
CA ALA A 86 -11.39 -2.76 -7.24
C ALA A 86 -10.52 -2.81 -8.51
N GLY A 87 -10.64 -1.78 -9.35
CA GLY A 87 -9.83 -1.62 -10.56
C GLY A 87 -8.35 -1.42 -10.25
N ALA A 88 -8.06 -0.56 -9.28
CA ALA A 88 -6.70 -0.34 -8.80
C ALA A 88 -6.08 -1.60 -8.18
N ALA A 89 -6.83 -2.35 -7.38
CA ALA A 89 -6.36 -3.61 -6.81
C ALA A 89 -6.03 -4.65 -7.89
N GLY A 90 -6.89 -4.80 -8.91
CA GLY A 90 -6.62 -5.69 -10.05
C GLY A 90 -5.35 -5.30 -10.81
N LEU A 91 -5.17 -4.00 -11.08
CA LEU A 91 -3.97 -3.48 -11.73
C LEU A 91 -2.72 -3.69 -10.86
N PHE A 92 -2.83 -3.46 -9.55
CA PHE A 92 -1.73 -3.68 -8.59
C PHE A 92 -1.32 -5.15 -8.52
N ALA A 93 -2.27 -6.09 -8.51
CA ALA A 93 -1.97 -7.52 -8.55
C ALA A 93 -1.21 -7.92 -9.82
N ALA A 94 -1.67 -7.46 -10.99
CA ALA A 94 -0.98 -7.69 -12.26
C ALA A 94 0.43 -7.08 -12.25
N ALA A 95 0.57 -5.87 -11.70
CA ALA A 95 1.86 -5.21 -11.59
C ALA A 95 2.84 -5.95 -10.68
N LEU A 96 2.39 -6.48 -9.53
CA LEU A 96 3.20 -7.30 -8.64
C LEU A 96 3.69 -8.59 -9.31
N GLU A 97 2.84 -9.22 -10.13
CA GLU A 97 3.19 -10.45 -10.83
C GLU A 97 4.19 -10.21 -11.97
N GLU A 98 3.98 -9.14 -12.75
CA GLU A 98 4.78 -8.83 -13.94
C GLU A 98 5.91 -7.83 -13.67
N ALA A 99 6.13 -7.43 -12.41
CA ALA A 99 7.18 -6.49 -11.99
C ALA A 99 8.58 -6.87 -12.50
N PRO A 100 9.04 -8.13 -12.38
CA PRO A 100 10.37 -8.50 -12.88
C PRO A 100 10.48 -8.28 -14.39
N ALA A 101 9.44 -8.68 -15.14
CA ALA A 101 9.40 -8.52 -16.58
C ALA A 101 9.39 -7.04 -16.99
N LEU A 102 8.61 -6.19 -16.31
CA LEU A 102 8.60 -4.75 -16.56
C LEU A 102 10.00 -4.13 -16.42
N LEU A 103 10.70 -4.45 -15.33
CA LEU A 103 12.02 -3.89 -15.07
C LEU A 103 13.07 -4.41 -16.05
N GLU A 104 13.05 -5.71 -16.36
CA GLU A 104 13.94 -6.30 -17.37
C GLU A 104 13.71 -5.72 -18.77
N LEU A 105 12.47 -5.36 -19.10
CA LEU A 105 12.07 -4.82 -20.40
C LEU A 105 12.19 -3.29 -20.47
N GLY A 106 12.87 -2.68 -19.49
CA GLY A 106 13.29 -1.28 -19.56
C GLY A 106 12.40 -0.28 -18.82
N TYR A 107 11.41 -0.72 -18.03
CA TYR A 107 10.68 0.21 -17.17
C TYR A 107 11.64 0.84 -16.14
N PRO A 108 11.66 2.17 -15.99
CA PRO A 108 12.61 2.86 -15.13
C PRO A 108 12.37 2.57 -13.64
N VAL A 109 13.29 1.83 -13.01
CA VAL A 109 13.25 1.51 -11.58
C VAL A 109 13.07 2.76 -10.71
N GLY A 110 13.70 3.88 -11.09
CA GLY A 110 13.68 5.14 -10.34
C GLY A 110 12.31 5.82 -10.27
N GLU A 111 11.38 5.53 -11.20
CA GLU A 111 10.03 6.09 -11.17
C GLU A 111 9.17 5.48 -10.05
N GLY A 112 9.52 4.28 -9.59
CA GLY A 112 8.67 3.47 -8.73
C GLY A 112 7.38 3.05 -9.44
N LEU A 113 6.52 2.35 -8.70
CA LEU A 113 5.14 2.13 -9.11
C LEU A 113 4.25 2.12 -7.87
N ASP A 114 3.55 3.24 -7.67
CA ASP A 114 2.84 3.54 -6.43
C ASP A 114 1.33 3.55 -6.63
N PHE A 115 0.62 2.98 -5.67
CA PHE A 115 -0.83 2.99 -5.54
C PHE A 115 -1.16 3.73 -4.24
N VAL A 116 -1.60 4.97 -4.38
CA VAL A 116 -1.80 5.90 -3.29
C VAL A 116 -3.27 5.91 -2.86
N THR A 117 -3.49 5.56 -1.61
CA THR A 117 -4.77 5.67 -0.92
C THR A 117 -4.54 6.35 0.43
N ARG A 118 -5.44 6.13 1.39
CA ARG A 118 -5.36 6.74 2.72
C ARG A 118 -5.79 5.79 3.80
N MET A 119 -5.23 6.00 4.98
CA MET A 119 -5.77 5.50 6.24
C MET A 119 -7.11 6.19 6.53
N PRO A 120 -8.06 5.50 7.18
CA PRO A 120 -9.23 6.18 7.72
C PRO A 120 -8.80 7.25 8.73
N PRO A 121 -9.50 8.39 8.84
CA PRO A 121 -9.25 9.34 9.93
C PRO A 121 -9.47 8.69 11.30
N PRO A 122 -8.68 9.01 12.34
CA PRO A 122 -8.87 8.44 13.67
C PRO A 122 -10.28 8.66 14.24
N ALA A 123 -10.89 9.82 13.96
CA ALA A 123 -12.25 10.15 14.39
C ALA A 123 -13.34 9.32 13.67
N ALA A 124 -13.05 8.86 12.45
CA ALA A 124 -13.93 8.06 11.63
C ALA A 124 -13.55 6.56 11.65
N ASN A 125 -12.62 6.17 12.52
CA ASN A 125 -12.21 4.78 12.64
C ASN A 125 -13.36 3.96 13.26
N THR A 126 -13.90 3.04 12.47
CA THR A 126 -15.03 2.20 12.86
C THR A 126 -14.64 0.92 13.61
N ARG A 127 -13.33 0.64 13.75
CA ARG A 127 -12.80 -0.62 14.30
C ARG A 127 -12.22 -0.45 15.71
N ARG A 128 -11.77 0.75 16.07
CA ARG A 128 -11.10 1.04 17.35
C ARG A 128 -11.68 2.26 18.01
N THR A 129 -11.79 2.19 19.33
CA THR A 129 -12.17 3.34 20.14
C THR A 129 -11.06 4.39 20.19
N PRO A 130 -11.38 5.68 20.43
CA PRO A 130 -10.36 6.71 20.62
C PRO A 130 -9.36 6.40 21.74
N ALA A 131 -9.78 5.68 22.79
CA ALA A 131 -8.90 5.25 23.88
C ALA A 131 -7.87 4.22 23.41
N GLN A 132 -8.29 3.23 22.61
CA GLN A 132 -7.39 2.23 22.02
C GLN A 132 -6.40 2.88 21.06
N ILE A 133 -6.87 3.79 20.19
CA ILE A 133 -5.99 4.54 19.28
C ILE A 133 -4.97 5.37 20.06
N ARG A 134 -5.42 6.08 21.11
CA ARG A 134 -4.55 6.87 21.99
C ARG A 134 -3.49 6.00 22.68
N SER A 135 -3.88 4.82 23.16
CA SER A 135 -2.96 3.86 23.78
C SER A 135 -1.88 3.42 22.78
N ALA A 136 -2.27 3.04 21.56
CA ALA A 136 -1.31 2.68 20.52
C ALA A 136 -0.36 3.82 20.18
N MET A 137 -0.86 5.05 20.04
CA MET A 137 -0.04 6.25 19.86
C MET A 137 0.91 6.52 21.04
N HIS A 138 0.51 6.20 22.27
CA HIS A 138 1.32 6.39 23.47
C HIS A 138 2.51 5.44 23.51
N HIS A 139 2.26 4.16 23.22
CA HIS A 139 3.27 3.12 23.32
C HIS A 139 4.17 3.02 22.09
N LEU A 140 3.65 3.36 20.90
CA LEU A 140 4.36 3.22 19.63
C LEU A 140 4.76 4.57 19.02
N GLY A 141 4.42 5.67 19.67
CA GLY A 141 4.76 7.02 19.23
C GLY A 141 3.85 7.59 18.15
N GLY A 142 4.09 8.88 17.88
CA GLY A 142 3.33 9.74 16.98
C GLY A 142 3.01 11.09 17.63
N ASP A 143 2.54 12.03 16.83
CA ASP A 143 2.19 13.38 17.25
C ASP A 143 0.79 13.39 17.89
N PHE A 144 0.77 13.53 19.21
CA PHE A 144 -0.46 13.67 20.01
C PHE A 144 -1.19 15.00 19.80
N GLY A 145 -0.49 16.06 19.40
CA GLY A 145 -1.10 17.32 18.98
C GLY A 145 -1.91 17.12 17.71
N LEU A 146 -1.28 16.52 16.69
CA LEU A 146 -1.92 16.16 15.43
C LEU A 146 -3.10 15.20 15.65
N PHE A 147 -2.93 14.13 16.41
CA PHE A 147 -4.03 13.21 16.72
C PHE A 147 -5.22 13.92 17.37
N ARG A 148 -4.98 14.77 18.40
CA ARG A 148 -6.05 15.54 19.04
C ARG A 148 -6.73 16.51 18.07
N MET A 149 -5.98 17.12 17.16
CA MET A 149 -6.54 17.97 16.11
C MET A 149 -7.45 17.16 15.19
N MET A 150 -6.99 16.00 14.70
CA MET A 150 -7.78 15.15 13.80
C MET A 150 -9.01 14.52 14.45
N MET A 151 -8.99 14.34 15.78
CA MET A 151 -10.17 13.94 16.53
C MET A 151 -11.25 15.04 16.60
N LYS A 152 -10.85 16.32 16.53
CA LYS A 152 -11.75 17.48 16.58
C LYS A 152 -12.21 17.93 15.19
N VAL A 153 -11.29 17.98 14.24
CA VAL A 153 -11.50 18.42 12.86
C VAL A 153 -10.99 17.32 11.95
N PRO A 154 -11.83 16.32 11.61
CA PRO A 154 -11.42 15.23 10.75
C PRO A 154 -11.19 15.76 9.33
N ASP A 155 -9.96 15.59 8.82
CA ASP A 155 -9.63 15.81 7.42
C ASP A 155 -9.27 14.46 6.77
N PRO A 156 -10.16 13.85 5.98
CA PRO A 156 -9.88 12.62 5.24
C PRO A 156 -8.81 12.75 4.15
N HIS A 157 -8.38 13.97 3.83
CA HIS A 157 -7.38 14.27 2.82
C HIS A 157 -6.04 14.70 3.43
N ALA A 158 -5.94 14.71 4.76
CA ALA A 158 -4.74 15.11 5.47
C ALA A 158 -3.51 14.29 4.99
N PRO A 159 -2.37 14.94 4.66
CA PRO A 159 -1.18 14.24 4.18
C PRO A 159 -0.67 13.15 5.11
N CYS A 160 -0.84 13.30 6.43
CA CYS A 160 -0.45 12.31 7.44
C CYS A 160 -1.23 10.99 7.35
N LEU A 161 -2.39 10.97 6.69
CA LEU A 161 -3.17 9.75 6.43
C LEU A 161 -2.77 9.06 5.13
N ARG A 162 -1.88 9.64 4.32
CA ARG A 162 -1.47 9.04 3.06
C ARG A 162 -0.89 7.65 3.30
N ALA A 163 -1.42 6.68 2.57
CA ALA A 163 -0.98 5.30 2.57
C ALA A 163 -0.59 4.91 1.14
N VAL A 164 0.59 4.32 0.96
CA VAL A 164 1.14 4.01 -0.37
C VAL A 164 1.48 2.54 -0.45
N PHE A 165 0.86 1.83 -1.39
CA PHE A 165 1.27 0.48 -1.77
C PHE A 165 2.18 0.59 -2.99
N SER A 166 3.44 0.22 -2.83
CA SER A 166 4.43 0.28 -3.90
C SER A 166 4.77 -1.13 -4.38
N VAL A 167 4.68 -1.36 -5.69
CA VAL A 167 5.13 -2.61 -6.32
C VAL A 167 6.64 -2.75 -6.17
N TRP A 168 7.35 -1.64 -6.37
CA TRP A 168 8.69 -1.38 -5.85
C TRP A 168 8.77 0.08 -5.44
N PRO A 169 9.41 0.39 -4.29
CA PRO A 169 9.44 1.75 -3.79
C PRO A 169 10.34 2.65 -4.65
N ARG A 170 9.83 3.84 -4.97
CA ARG A 170 10.70 4.99 -5.26
C ARG A 170 11.57 5.30 -4.06
N TYR A 171 12.73 5.92 -4.26
CA TYR A 171 13.50 6.45 -3.13
C TYR A 171 12.63 7.40 -2.32
N MET A 172 12.44 7.09 -1.03
CA MET A 172 11.79 7.96 -0.07
C MET A 172 12.85 8.44 0.93
N PRO A 173 12.88 9.74 1.27
CA PRO A 173 13.80 10.25 2.28
C PRO A 173 13.61 9.48 3.60
N PRO A 174 14.71 9.01 4.23
CA PRO A 174 14.62 8.36 5.52
C PRO A 174 14.11 9.33 6.59
N GLY A 175 13.34 8.82 7.55
CA GLY A 175 12.89 9.57 8.73
C GLY A 175 11.42 10.01 8.72
N GLU A 176 10.82 10.23 7.54
CA GLU A 176 9.43 10.70 7.46
C GLU A 176 8.40 9.57 7.31
N ASN A 177 8.77 8.51 6.61
CA ASN A 177 7.89 7.39 6.31
C ASN A 177 8.36 6.10 6.98
N GLN A 178 7.40 5.33 7.47
CA GLN A 178 7.57 3.94 7.87
C GLN A 178 7.16 3.04 6.71
N GLN A 179 7.89 1.94 6.50
CA GLN A 179 7.56 0.93 5.50
C GLN A 179 7.31 -0.42 6.16
N LEU A 180 6.34 -1.17 5.65
CA LEU A 180 6.10 -2.58 5.92
C LEU A 180 6.26 -3.37 4.62
N GLY A 181 7.06 -4.43 4.59
CA GLY A 181 7.22 -5.33 3.46
C GLY A 181 5.94 -6.10 3.17
N LEU A 182 5.54 -6.16 1.90
CA LEU A 182 4.39 -6.91 1.41
C LEU A 182 4.86 -8.23 0.77
N ALA A 183 5.45 -9.09 1.60
CA ALA A 183 6.14 -10.30 1.16
C ALA A 183 5.19 -11.44 0.79
N PHE A 184 5.52 -12.20 -0.25
CA PHE A 184 4.91 -13.50 -0.59
C PHE A 184 5.94 -14.46 -1.22
N PRO A 185 5.72 -15.79 -1.18
CA PRO A 185 6.64 -16.77 -1.75
C PRO A 185 6.89 -16.55 -3.25
N GLY A 186 8.14 -16.65 -3.69
CA GLY A 186 8.53 -16.48 -5.09
C GLY A 186 8.60 -15.02 -5.57
N GLN A 187 8.43 -14.05 -4.68
CA GLN A 187 8.56 -12.64 -5.02
C GLN A 187 10.02 -12.25 -5.30
N ALA A 188 10.29 -11.77 -6.51
CA ALA A 188 11.64 -11.31 -6.90
C ALA A 188 11.90 -9.83 -6.59
N ILE A 189 10.86 -9.00 -6.61
CA ILE A 189 10.96 -7.54 -6.41
C ILE A 189 10.29 -7.15 -5.09
N PRO A 190 10.98 -6.48 -4.15
CA PRO A 190 10.41 -6.13 -2.86
C PRO A 190 9.34 -5.05 -3.00
N SER A 191 8.11 -5.39 -2.62
CA SER A 191 6.98 -4.47 -2.51
C SER A 191 6.78 -4.02 -1.07
N VAL A 192 6.25 -2.81 -0.89
CA VAL A 192 6.10 -2.20 0.44
C VAL A 192 4.79 -1.45 0.59
N PHE A 193 4.31 -1.41 1.82
CA PHE A 193 3.27 -0.52 2.30
C PHE A 193 3.91 0.60 3.10
N SER A 194 3.75 1.84 2.66
CA SER A 194 4.38 3.02 3.29
C SER A 194 3.33 3.98 3.86
N PHE A 195 3.63 4.56 5.02
CA PHE A 195 2.81 5.58 5.66
C PHE A 195 3.69 6.57 6.45
N ARG A 196 3.18 7.77 6.72
CA ARG A 196 3.92 8.78 7.49
C ARG A 196 4.02 8.42 8.98
N ARG A 197 5.18 8.72 9.58
CA ARG A 197 5.43 8.45 11.02
C ARG A 197 4.67 9.38 11.96
N ASP A 198 4.06 10.47 11.47
CA ASP A 198 3.34 11.43 12.32
C ASP A 198 2.26 10.75 13.17
N LEU A 199 1.60 9.71 12.64
CA LEU A 199 0.59 8.93 13.35
C LEU A 199 1.01 7.46 13.50
N ARG A 200 2.30 7.20 13.73
CA ARG A 200 2.90 5.85 13.69
C ARG A 200 2.07 4.79 14.42
N GLY A 201 1.77 5.00 15.71
CA GLY A 201 1.02 4.02 16.50
C GLY A 201 -0.38 3.75 15.95
N TYR A 202 -1.06 4.78 15.45
CA TYR A 202 -2.34 4.64 14.78
C TYR A 202 -2.25 3.88 13.45
N CYS A 203 -1.28 4.22 12.61
CA CYS A 203 -1.08 3.57 11.31
C CYS A 203 -0.73 2.09 11.44
N LEU A 204 0.10 1.73 12.43
CA LEU A 204 0.39 0.33 12.75
C LEU A 204 -0.87 -0.41 13.23
N LEU A 205 -1.65 0.21 14.12
CA LEU A 205 -2.91 -0.37 14.58
C LEU A 205 -3.88 -0.59 13.41
N ALA A 206 -4.00 0.39 12.50
CA ALA A 206 -4.83 0.28 11.31
C ALA A 206 -4.35 -0.81 10.35
N ALA A 207 -3.03 -0.96 10.16
CA ALA A 207 -2.46 -2.06 9.35
C ALA A 207 -2.77 -3.43 9.95
N TYR A 208 -2.69 -3.56 11.29
CA TYR A 208 -3.07 -4.79 11.98
C TYR A 208 -4.57 -5.08 11.87
N ASP A 209 -5.43 -4.08 12.05
CA ASP A 209 -6.88 -4.25 11.89
C ASP A 209 -7.25 -4.63 10.45
N LEU A 210 -6.52 -4.09 9.47
CA LEU A 210 -6.65 -4.49 8.07
C LEU A 210 -6.30 -5.98 7.88
N ALA A 211 -5.19 -6.45 8.44
CA ALA A 211 -4.82 -7.86 8.39
C ALA A 211 -5.85 -8.78 9.07
N GLN A 212 -6.38 -8.40 10.23
CA GLN A 212 -7.45 -9.17 10.88
C GLN A 212 -8.71 -9.23 10.02
N HIS A 213 -9.05 -8.16 9.32
CA HIS A 213 -10.16 -8.16 8.38
C HIS A 213 -9.92 -9.07 7.17
N LEU A 214 -8.71 -9.04 6.60
CA LEU A 214 -8.31 -9.94 5.51
C LEU A 214 -8.41 -11.42 5.94
N ARG A 215 -8.01 -11.74 7.18
CA ARG A 215 -8.18 -13.08 7.75
C ARG A 215 -9.64 -13.51 7.79
N VAL A 216 -10.53 -12.63 8.25
CA VAL A 216 -11.95 -12.96 8.42
C VAL A 216 -12.68 -13.07 7.07
N VAL A 217 -12.39 -12.17 6.12
CA VAL A 217 -13.16 -12.04 4.88
C VAL A 217 -12.58 -12.84 3.72
N GLU A 218 -11.26 -12.99 3.67
CA GLU A 218 -10.54 -13.61 2.55
C GLU A 218 -9.78 -14.88 2.94
N ASP A 219 -9.86 -15.31 4.22
CA ASP A 219 -9.09 -16.42 4.78
C ASP A 219 -7.56 -16.26 4.59
N ILE A 220 -7.08 -15.01 4.53
CA ILE A 220 -5.65 -14.70 4.44
C ILE A 220 -5.04 -14.75 5.85
N PRO A 221 -4.14 -15.69 6.16
CA PRO A 221 -3.66 -15.85 7.53
C PRO A 221 -2.94 -14.62 8.06
N SER A 222 -3.12 -14.32 9.34
CA SER A 222 -2.29 -13.33 10.04
C SER A 222 -0.88 -13.88 10.22
N ALA A 223 0.13 -13.04 10.02
CA ALA A 223 1.51 -13.40 10.33
C ALA A 223 1.82 -13.32 11.85
N PHE A 224 0.93 -12.71 12.63
CA PHE A 224 1.10 -12.48 14.07
C PHE A 224 -0.13 -12.94 14.85
N GLU A 225 0.10 -13.50 16.04
CA GLU A 225 -0.97 -13.89 16.96
C GLU A 225 -1.69 -12.68 17.57
N GLY A 226 -0.99 -11.55 17.71
CA GLY A 226 -1.50 -10.35 18.38
C GLY A 226 -0.88 -9.05 17.87
N PHE A 227 -1.53 -7.92 18.20
CA PHE A 227 -1.01 -6.59 17.84
C PHE A 227 0.35 -6.30 18.48
N GLU A 228 0.58 -6.75 19.72
CA GLU A 228 1.85 -6.58 20.42
C GLU A 228 3.00 -7.32 19.73
N ALA A 229 2.76 -8.56 19.28
CA ALA A 229 3.75 -9.32 18.51
C ALA A 229 4.08 -8.65 17.17
N PHE A 230 3.06 -8.10 16.50
CA PHE A 230 3.26 -7.34 15.26
C PHE A 230 4.03 -6.02 15.51
N ALA A 231 3.59 -5.22 16.48
CA ALA A 231 4.23 -3.95 16.81
C ALA A 231 5.63 -4.13 17.42
N GLY A 232 5.87 -5.31 18.01
CA GLY A 232 7.11 -5.73 18.64
C GLY A 232 8.12 -6.39 17.68
N GLN A 233 7.86 -6.40 16.37
CA GLN A 233 8.74 -7.00 15.34
C GLN A 233 10.21 -6.51 15.35
N GLU A 234 10.59 -5.54 16.19
CA GLU A 234 11.94 -5.28 16.76
C GLU A 234 12.07 -3.77 17.11
N GLY A 235 11.58 -3.25 18.25
CA GLY A 235 11.92 -1.87 18.70
C GLY A 235 12.01 -0.79 17.60
N MET A 236 11.05 -0.77 16.66
CA MET A 236 11.36 -0.48 15.24
C MET A 236 11.62 0.99 14.91
N ALA A 237 12.91 1.29 14.70
CA ALA A 237 13.58 2.53 14.27
C ALA A 237 13.77 3.63 15.32
#